data_AF-A0A0P1KUJ1-F1
#
_entry.id   AF-A0A0P1KUJ1-F1
#
_cell.length_a   1.000
_cell.length_b   1.000
_cell.length_c   1.000
_cell.angle_alpha   90.00
_cell.angle_beta   90.00
_cell.angle_gamma   90.00
#
_symmetry.space_group_name_H-M   'P 1'
#
loop_
_entity.id
_entity.type
_entity.pdbx_description
1 polymer ?
#
loop_
_entity_poly.entity_id
_entity_poly.type
_entity_poly.pdbx_seq_one_letter_code
_entity_poly.pdbx_strand_id
1 'polypeptide(L)'
;MYLLRRRLRHLKTISIFNVSLIKEQGNSAIEIKAVPSVFIVIEDLKGRCIYVSETQAGTQLYAQFNELPQLSYAISKVRLRIIGKVPGSLLKDDSEEAWVVLADHVLNFNQLHPVPDKDMSLNLFKGVNIPALYFSDGVFTLSGTTQSTGGSGNRAPFSTMTRAKTFNFNSVLKLNKLLEYSSELHSELCELSNSISSEVPDQRECYSKNLIIEAKKKLEDTIRLRKERIKYLQVAVHEKQTPPRNLVEDSKFNEDYGSTFFEYSDTKHHLKTLKARRMQQLFQAMQETKLFTSSGLVIPDSEQSIFHAHLRKLNAMSLARDSNRISTNTLLGHYLLFLHILSEKILFVRLPHRLSYYGSTSVINNRLPLYLTSSPTQQHVADFERAVDLFNLDIMQVRQFLERHR
;
A
#
# COMPACT_ATOMS: atom_id res chain seq x y z
N MET A 1 -26.43 -13.41 -13.92
CA MET A 1 -26.81 -13.63 -15.34
C MET A 1 -26.11 -12.72 -16.37
N TYR A 2 -25.58 -11.54 -16.02
CA TYR A 2 -24.99 -10.59 -16.99
C TYR A 2 -23.65 -11.06 -17.61
N LEU A 3 -22.83 -11.84 -16.87
CA LEU A 3 -21.54 -12.35 -17.34
C LEU A 3 -21.67 -13.51 -18.35
N LEU A 4 -22.70 -14.36 -18.20
CA LEU A 4 -23.03 -15.46 -19.13
C LEU A 4 -23.28 -14.96 -20.56
N ARG A 5 -23.85 -13.76 -20.72
CA ARG A 5 -24.10 -13.15 -22.04
C ARG A 5 -22.84 -12.64 -22.75
N ARG A 6 -21.74 -12.38 -22.02
CA ARG A 6 -20.53 -11.75 -22.59
C ARG A 6 -19.40 -12.72 -22.94
N ARG A 7 -19.55 -14.02 -22.70
CA ARG A 7 -18.53 -15.06 -23.01
C ARG A 7 -17.13 -14.75 -22.42
N LEU A 8 -17.05 -13.92 -21.40
CA LEU A 8 -15.83 -13.71 -20.62
C LEU A 8 -15.81 -14.77 -19.52
N ARG A 9 -15.02 -15.82 -19.73
CA ARG A 9 -14.85 -16.91 -18.76
C ARG A 9 -13.63 -16.62 -17.92
N HIS A 10 -13.85 -16.48 -16.62
CA HIS A 10 -12.76 -16.37 -15.66
C HIS A 10 -12.45 -17.76 -15.13
N LEU A 11 -11.21 -18.21 -15.34
CA LEU A 11 -10.69 -19.42 -14.72
C LEU A 11 -10.49 -19.13 -13.23
N LYS A 12 -11.19 -19.88 -12.38
CA LYS A 12 -11.11 -19.71 -10.92
C LYS A 12 -10.07 -20.64 -10.33
N THR A 13 -10.16 -21.93 -10.67
CA THR A 13 -9.30 -22.96 -10.09
C THR A 13 -8.96 -24.01 -11.14
N ILE A 14 -7.81 -24.66 -10.97
CA ILE A 14 -7.41 -25.85 -11.72
C ILE A 14 -7.26 -26.96 -10.70
N SER A 15 -7.92 -28.09 -10.93
CA SER A 15 -7.65 -29.31 -10.18
C SER A 15 -7.02 -30.36 -11.06
N ILE A 16 -6.08 -31.12 -10.51
CA ILE A 16 -5.48 -32.27 -11.18
C ILE A 16 -5.98 -33.52 -10.50
N PHE A 17 -6.56 -34.41 -11.29
CA PHE A 17 -7.03 -35.71 -10.86
C PHE A 17 -6.03 -36.80 -11.26
N ASN A 18 -5.93 -37.83 -10.41
CA ASN A 18 -5.08 -39.00 -10.58
C ASN A 18 -3.60 -38.64 -10.74
N VAL A 19 -3.06 -37.88 -9.78
CA VAL A 19 -1.65 -37.46 -9.84
C VAL A 19 -0.72 -38.65 -9.59
N SER A 20 0.01 -39.08 -10.62
CA SER A 20 1.01 -40.16 -10.48
C SER A 20 2.26 -39.96 -11.34
N LEU A 21 3.37 -40.50 -10.84
CA LEU A 21 4.67 -40.55 -11.52
C LEU A 21 4.74 -41.63 -12.61
N ILE A 22 3.99 -42.71 -12.43
CA ILE A 22 4.01 -43.89 -13.30
C ILE A 22 2.71 -43.93 -14.10
N LYS A 23 2.84 -44.08 -15.43
CA LYS A 23 1.73 -44.33 -16.34
C LYS A 23 1.72 -45.82 -16.67
N GLU A 24 0.82 -46.60 -16.10
CA GLU A 24 0.62 -47.99 -16.54
C GLU A 24 -0.55 -48.10 -17.52
N GLN A 25 -0.23 -48.71 -18.66
CA GLN A 25 -1.20 -49.30 -19.56
C GLN A 25 -1.37 -50.77 -19.16
N GLY A 26 -2.50 -51.10 -18.53
CA GLY A 26 -2.97 -52.49 -18.43
C GLY A 26 -3.04 -53.08 -17.02
N ASN A 27 -4.24 -53.57 -16.69
CA ASN A 27 -4.63 -54.46 -15.60
C ASN A 27 -3.51 -55.03 -14.70
N SER A 28 -3.32 -54.44 -13.53
CA SER A 28 -3.39 -55.09 -12.20
C SER A 28 -3.02 -54.04 -11.14
N ALA A 29 -3.49 -54.23 -9.91
CA ALA A 29 -3.47 -53.28 -8.79
C ALA A 29 -2.31 -52.26 -8.81
N ILE A 30 -2.64 -51.00 -9.12
CA ILE A 30 -1.70 -49.88 -9.18
C ILE A 30 -1.25 -49.57 -7.75
N GLU A 31 0.01 -49.89 -7.42
CA GLU A 31 0.67 -49.26 -6.27
C GLU A 31 0.95 -47.79 -6.65
N ILE A 32 -0.04 -46.93 -6.39
CA ILE A 32 0.07 -45.48 -6.57
C ILE A 32 1.09 -44.97 -5.54
N LYS A 33 2.35 -44.86 -5.92
CA LYS A 33 3.35 -44.14 -5.11
C LYS A 33 3.02 -42.66 -5.16
N ALA A 34 2.41 -42.18 -4.08
CA ALA A 34 2.01 -40.79 -3.90
C ALA A 34 3.18 -39.84 -4.11
N VAL A 35 2.94 -38.76 -4.85
CA VAL A 35 3.91 -37.67 -5.04
C VAL A 35 3.80 -36.72 -3.85
N PRO A 36 4.87 -36.45 -3.08
CA PRO A 36 4.74 -35.63 -1.89
C PRO A 36 4.62 -34.12 -2.16
N SER A 37 4.77 -33.62 -3.39
CA SER A 37 4.62 -32.19 -3.71
C SER A 37 4.46 -31.96 -5.21
N VAL A 38 3.49 -31.13 -5.62
CA VAL A 38 3.18 -30.82 -7.03
C VAL A 38 2.94 -29.33 -7.20
N PHE A 39 3.43 -28.76 -8.31
CA PHE A 39 3.05 -27.42 -8.76
C PHE A 39 2.72 -27.42 -10.25
N ILE A 40 1.98 -26.40 -10.69
CA ILE A 40 1.62 -26.21 -12.10
C ILE A 40 2.36 -25.02 -12.68
N VAL A 41 2.73 -25.16 -13.94
CA VAL A 41 3.27 -24.08 -14.76
C VAL A 41 2.35 -23.86 -15.95
N ILE A 42 1.95 -22.62 -16.13
CA ILE A 42 1.13 -22.16 -17.24
C ILE A 42 2.04 -21.40 -18.20
N GLU A 43 2.20 -21.91 -19.42
CA GLU A 43 3.05 -21.32 -20.45
C GLU A 43 2.23 -20.87 -21.67
N ASP A 44 2.72 -19.83 -22.34
CA ASP A 44 2.29 -19.48 -23.68
C ASP A 44 2.81 -20.51 -24.70
N LEU A 45 2.22 -20.56 -25.90
CA LEU A 45 2.68 -21.45 -26.98
C LEU A 45 4.13 -21.19 -27.41
N LYS A 46 4.64 -19.99 -27.13
CA LYS A 46 6.04 -19.58 -27.35
C LYS A 46 7.00 -20.02 -26.23
N GLY A 47 6.52 -20.76 -25.22
CA GLY A 47 7.34 -21.23 -24.09
C GLY A 47 7.62 -20.16 -23.03
N ARG A 48 6.89 -19.03 -23.06
CA ARG A 48 6.99 -18.00 -22.01
C ARG A 48 6.15 -18.42 -20.81
N CYS A 49 6.76 -18.50 -19.63
CA CYS A 49 6.05 -18.78 -18.40
C CYS A 49 5.13 -17.61 -18.04
N ILE A 50 3.82 -17.88 -17.95
CA ILE A 50 2.81 -16.90 -17.57
C ILE A 50 2.54 -16.96 -16.07
N TYR A 51 2.52 -18.17 -15.50
CA TYR A 51 2.26 -18.37 -14.08
C TYR A 51 2.88 -19.68 -13.58
N VAL A 52 3.39 -19.63 -12.35
CA VAL A 52 3.82 -20.80 -11.58
C VAL A 52 3.00 -20.81 -10.30
N SER A 53 2.36 -21.94 -9.99
CA SER A 53 1.61 -22.06 -8.75
C SER A 53 2.51 -22.32 -7.56
N GLU A 54 1.97 -22.03 -6.38
CA GLU A 54 2.52 -22.56 -5.14
C GLU A 54 2.56 -24.09 -5.17
N THR A 55 3.53 -24.64 -4.46
CA THR A 55 3.69 -26.09 -4.32
C THR A 55 2.62 -26.61 -3.37
N GLN A 56 1.77 -27.50 -3.86
CA GLN A 56 0.76 -28.18 -3.05
C GLN A 56 1.34 -29.51 -2.57
N ALA A 57 1.45 -29.67 -1.25
CA ALA A 57 1.71 -30.95 -0.61
C ALA A 57 0.37 -31.63 -0.32
N GLY A 58 0.09 -32.75 -0.99
CA GLY A 58 -1.22 -33.40 -0.90
C GLY A 58 -1.09 -34.92 -0.90
N THR A 59 -1.94 -35.57 -0.09
CA THR A 59 -2.06 -37.02 -0.08
C THR A 59 -2.96 -37.53 -1.21
N GLN A 60 -2.41 -38.50 -1.93
CA GLN A 60 -2.98 -39.64 -2.66
C GLN A 60 -3.65 -39.51 -4.03
N LEU A 61 -4.38 -38.47 -4.46
CA LEU A 61 -4.92 -38.51 -5.85
C LEU A 61 -5.35 -37.16 -6.45
N TYR A 62 -5.36 -36.09 -5.66
CA TYR A 62 -6.01 -34.83 -6.03
C TYR A 62 -5.16 -33.64 -5.58
N ALA A 63 -4.87 -32.72 -6.51
CA ALA A 63 -4.23 -31.45 -6.22
C ALA A 63 -5.11 -30.31 -6.74
N GLN A 64 -5.44 -29.35 -5.88
CA GLN A 64 -6.28 -28.20 -6.24
C GLN A 64 -5.50 -26.90 -6.08
N PHE A 65 -5.48 -26.10 -7.15
CA PHE A 65 -4.84 -24.81 -7.18
C PHE A 65 -5.94 -23.73 -7.22
N ASN A 66 -6.11 -23.05 -6.08
CA ASN A 66 -7.18 -22.06 -5.88
C ASN A 66 -6.81 -20.65 -6.33
N GLU A 67 -5.52 -20.35 -6.41
CA GLU A 67 -5.02 -19.00 -6.63
C GLU A 67 -4.49 -18.80 -8.05
N LEU A 68 -5.38 -18.78 -9.03
CA LEU A 68 -4.96 -18.50 -10.40
C LEU A 68 -4.98 -16.99 -10.65
N PRO A 69 -3.88 -16.39 -11.12
CA PRO A 69 -3.88 -14.99 -11.48
C PRO A 69 -4.82 -14.77 -12.66
N GLN A 70 -5.42 -13.59 -12.71
CA GLN A 70 -6.15 -13.17 -13.90
C GLN A 70 -5.15 -13.06 -15.05
N LEU A 71 -5.23 -13.98 -16.00
CA LEU A 71 -4.41 -13.94 -17.21
C LEU A 71 -4.77 -12.67 -17.98
N SER A 72 -3.83 -11.72 -18.06
CA SER A 72 -4.04 -10.40 -18.68
C SER A 72 -4.30 -10.44 -20.19
N TYR A 73 -4.14 -11.60 -20.82
CA TYR A 73 -4.20 -11.76 -22.27
C TYR A 73 -5.42 -12.56 -22.72
N ALA A 74 -5.97 -12.19 -23.88
CA ALA A 74 -6.99 -12.95 -24.60
C ALA A 74 -6.41 -14.20 -25.28
N ILE A 75 -5.67 -15.02 -24.53
CA ILE A 75 -5.03 -16.23 -25.04
C ILE A 75 -6.07 -17.34 -25.13
N SER A 76 -6.26 -17.88 -26.33
CA SER A 76 -7.19 -18.99 -26.58
C SER A 76 -6.55 -20.38 -26.38
N LYS A 77 -5.21 -20.45 -26.34
CA LYS A 77 -4.44 -21.68 -26.24
C LYS A 77 -3.26 -21.51 -25.29
N VAL A 78 -3.13 -22.41 -24.33
CA VAL A 78 -2.15 -22.35 -23.25
C VAL A 78 -1.55 -23.73 -23.07
N ARG A 79 -0.27 -23.81 -22.70
CA ARG A 79 0.37 -25.07 -22.31
C ARG A 79 0.39 -25.17 -20.79
N LEU A 80 -0.17 -26.24 -20.24
CA LEU A 80 -0.17 -26.53 -18.81
C LEU A 80 0.81 -27.68 -18.54
N ARG A 81 1.89 -27.39 -17.81
CA ARG A 81 2.83 -28.38 -17.32
C ARG A 81 2.58 -28.66 -15.85
N ILE A 82 2.50 -29.94 -15.52
CA ILE A 82 2.35 -30.42 -14.15
C ILE A 82 3.71 -30.95 -13.73
N ILE A 83 4.29 -30.39 -12.67
CA ILE A 83 5.62 -30.74 -12.19
C ILE A 83 5.50 -31.32 -10.79
N GLY A 84 6.13 -32.48 -10.58
CA GLY A 84 6.09 -33.23 -9.32
C GLY A 84 7.48 -33.46 -8.76
N LYS A 85 7.56 -33.53 -7.44
CA LYS A 85 8.77 -33.88 -6.71
C LYS A 85 8.93 -35.40 -6.65
N VAL A 86 10.03 -35.92 -7.19
CA VAL A 86 10.38 -37.34 -7.07
C VAL A 86 11.08 -37.55 -5.72
N PRO A 87 10.55 -38.39 -4.82
CA PRO A 87 11.23 -38.71 -3.57
C PRO A 87 12.53 -39.47 -3.89
N GLY A 88 13.62 -39.13 -3.19
CA GLY A 88 14.95 -39.74 -3.39
C GLY A 88 14.95 -41.26 -3.27
N SER A 89 14.00 -41.83 -2.50
CA SER A 89 13.81 -43.29 -2.38
C SER A 89 13.47 -44.01 -3.70
N LEU A 90 13.06 -43.28 -4.75
CA LEU A 90 12.77 -43.82 -6.08
C LEU A 90 13.91 -43.63 -7.09
N LEU A 91 14.92 -42.83 -6.75
CA LEU A 91 16.09 -42.61 -7.58
C LEU A 91 17.11 -43.71 -7.27
N LYS A 92 17.64 -44.37 -8.30
CA LYS A 92 18.61 -45.47 -8.16
C LYS A 92 20.01 -44.98 -7.77
N ASP A 93 20.26 -43.69 -7.98
CA ASP A 93 21.46 -42.99 -7.56
C ASP A 93 21.09 -42.16 -6.34
N ASP A 94 21.91 -42.13 -5.28
CA ASP A 94 21.77 -41.34 -4.04
C ASP A 94 21.83 -39.82 -4.29
N SER A 95 21.08 -39.35 -5.27
CA SER A 95 20.99 -37.96 -5.71
C SER A 95 19.81 -37.29 -5.02
N GLU A 96 20.01 -36.00 -4.71
CA GLU A 96 19.02 -35.12 -4.10
C GLU A 96 17.69 -35.13 -4.88
N GLU A 97 16.61 -34.87 -4.14
CA GLU A 97 15.22 -34.86 -4.62
C GLU A 97 15.08 -34.08 -5.94
N ALA A 98 14.64 -34.75 -7.01
CA ALA A 98 14.54 -34.15 -8.35
C ALA A 98 13.09 -33.75 -8.70
N TRP A 99 12.93 -32.62 -9.38
CA TRP A 99 11.65 -32.17 -9.93
C TRP A 99 11.49 -32.63 -11.38
N VAL A 100 10.38 -33.31 -11.70
CA VAL A 100 10.12 -33.89 -13.02
C VAL A 100 8.77 -33.45 -13.56
N VAL A 101 8.69 -33.24 -14.87
CA VAL A 101 7.43 -32.95 -15.58
C VAL A 101 6.58 -34.22 -15.65
N LEU A 102 5.47 -34.24 -14.90
CA LEU A 102 4.53 -35.35 -14.84
C LEU A 102 3.59 -35.41 -16.05
N ALA A 103 3.19 -34.25 -16.56
CA ALA A 103 2.36 -34.15 -17.76
C ALA A 103 2.52 -32.77 -18.42
N ASP A 104 2.40 -32.73 -19.75
CA ASP A 104 2.38 -31.52 -20.56
C ASP A 104 1.11 -31.55 -21.42
N HIS A 105 0.18 -30.63 -21.13
CA HIS A 105 -1.12 -30.53 -21.78
C HIS A 105 -1.23 -29.23 -22.57
N VAL A 106 -1.49 -29.31 -23.87
CA VAL A 106 -1.84 -28.14 -24.69
C VAL A 106 -3.35 -27.91 -24.61
N LEU A 107 -3.75 -26.95 -23.77
CA LEU A 107 -5.14 -26.57 -23.55
C LEU A 107 -5.58 -25.58 -24.62
N ASN A 108 -6.67 -25.89 -25.33
CA ASN A 108 -7.39 -24.93 -26.15
C ASN A 108 -8.73 -24.64 -25.49
N PHE A 109 -8.92 -23.43 -24.98
CA PHE A 109 -10.15 -23.06 -24.27
C PHE A 109 -11.40 -23.18 -25.14
N ASN A 110 -11.25 -23.13 -26.46
CA ASN A 110 -12.35 -23.35 -27.39
C ASN A 110 -12.74 -24.82 -27.54
N GLN A 111 -11.94 -25.79 -27.11
CA GLN A 111 -12.18 -27.23 -27.35
C GLN A 111 -12.48 -28.00 -26.05
N LEU A 112 -12.73 -27.30 -24.94
CA LEU A 112 -13.03 -27.93 -23.67
C LEU A 112 -14.45 -28.53 -23.65
N HIS A 113 -14.60 -29.67 -22.99
CA HIS A 113 -15.90 -30.32 -22.77
C HIS A 113 -16.43 -30.01 -21.37
N PRO A 114 -17.71 -29.65 -21.24
CA PRO A 114 -18.33 -29.45 -19.93
C PRO A 114 -18.48 -30.78 -19.20
N VAL A 115 -18.14 -30.81 -17.92
CA VAL A 115 -18.43 -31.91 -17.01
C VAL A 115 -19.77 -31.61 -16.32
N PRO A 116 -20.76 -32.50 -16.36
CA PRO A 116 -22.02 -32.28 -15.66
C PRO A 116 -21.79 -32.26 -14.14
N ASP A 117 -22.29 -31.20 -13.48
CA ASP A 117 -22.09 -30.92 -12.04
C ASP A 117 -22.55 -32.05 -11.08
N LYS A 118 -23.31 -33.03 -11.56
CA LYS A 118 -23.94 -34.06 -10.71
C LYS A 118 -23.04 -35.26 -10.39
N ASP A 119 -21.93 -35.47 -11.07
CA ASP A 119 -21.06 -36.65 -10.87
C ASP A 119 -19.56 -36.31 -10.93
N MET A 120 -19.10 -35.45 -10.03
CA MET A 120 -17.66 -35.25 -9.72
C MET A 120 -17.09 -36.42 -8.91
N SER A 121 -17.39 -37.66 -9.30
CA SER A 121 -16.74 -38.82 -8.70
C SER A 121 -15.35 -38.99 -9.33
N LEU A 122 -14.34 -39.29 -8.51
CA LEU A 122 -12.95 -39.58 -8.94
C LEU A 122 -12.87 -40.65 -10.05
N ASN A 123 -13.91 -41.48 -10.17
CA ASN A 123 -14.05 -42.55 -11.15
C ASN A 123 -14.46 -42.08 -12.57
N LEU A 124 -14.80 -40.79 -12.75
CA LEU A 124 -15.20 -40.25 -14.05
C LEU A 124 -14.01 -40.11 -15.01
N PHE A 125 -12.79 -39.95 -14.48
CA PHE A 125 -11.58 -39.66 -15.23
C PHE A 125 -10.75 -40.92 -15.52
N LYS A 126 -10.70 -41.37 -16.79
CA LYS A 126 -9.97 -42.58 -17.20
C LYS A 126 -8.47 -42.37 -17.50
N GLY A 127 -7.80 -41.42 -16.84
CA GLY A 127 -6.39 -41.14 -17.10
C GLY A 127 -5.64 -40.56 -15.91
N VAL A 128 -4.31 -40.56 -16.05
CA VAL A 128 -3.33 -40.05 -15.08
C VAL A 128 -3.06 -38.57 -15.37
N ASN A 129 -2.91 -37.75 -14.32
CA ASN A 129 -2.57 -36.33 -14.40
C ASN A 129 -3.56 -35.51 -15.27
N ILE A 130 -4.87 -35.69 -15.08
CA ILE A 130 -5.90 -34.98 -15.87
C ILE A 130 -6.25 -33.63 -15.22
N PRO A 131 -6.10 -32.51 -15.94
CA PRO A 131 -6.55 -31.21 -15.46
C PRO A 131 -8.06 -31.02 -15.68
N ALA A 132 -8.76 -30.61 -14.63
CA ALA A 132 -10.09 -30.04 -14.69
C ALA A 132 -10.03 -28.54 -14.37
N LEU A 133 -10.73 -27.77 -15.18
CA LEU A 133 -10.71 -26.31 -15.17
C LEU A 133 -12.06 -25.81 -14.65
N TYR A 134 -12.06 -25.07 -13.55
CA TYR A 134 -13.27 -24.48 -13.00
C TYR A 134 -13.40 -23.05 -13.50
N PHE A 135 -14.44 -22.81 -14.28
CA PHE A 135 -14.81 -21.49 -14.73
C PHE A 135 -16.03 -20.99 -13.97
N SER A 136 -16.34 -19.69 -14.09
CA SER A 136 -17.54 -19.10 -13.49
C SER A 136 -18.87 -19.72 -13.98
N ASP A 137 -18.87 -20.39 -15.12
CA ASP A 137 -20.03 -21.00 -15.78
C ASP A 137 -20.12 -22.53 -15.64
N GLY A 138 -19.13 -23.18 -15.03
CA GLY A 138 -19.10 -24.62 -14.83
C GLY A 138 -17.70 -25.23 -14.89
N VAL A 139 -17.62 -26.56 -14.83
CA VAL A 139 -16.36 -27.30 -14.86
C VAL A 139 -16.13 -27.88 -16.25
N PHE A 140 -14.89 -27.77 -16.73
CA PHE A 140 -14.52 -28.17 -18.08
C PHE A 140 -13.22 -28.99 -18.10
N THR A 141 -13.15 -30.00 -18.96
CA THR A 141 -11.99 -30.89 -19.12
C THR A 141 -11.61 -31.09 -20.58
N LEU A 142 -10.47 -31.73 -20.82
CA LEU A 142 -9.98 -32.08 -22.16
C LEU A 142 -10.86 -33.16 -22.80
N SER A 143 -11.08 -33.05 -24.12
CA SER A 143 -11.83 -34.02 -24.93
C SER A 143 -11.29 -35.45 -24.75
N GLY A 144 -12.16 -36.42 -24.48
CA GLY A 144 -11.81 -37.85 -24.41
C GLY A 144 -11.42 -38.37 -23.01
N THR A 145 -11.55 -37.55 -21.97
CA THR A 145 -11.14 -37.92 -20.59
C THR A 145 -12.27 -38.47 -19.70
N THR A 146 -13.54 -38.35 -20.13
CA THR A 146 -14.74 -38.72 -19.35
C THR A 146 -15.47 -39.94 -19.94
N GLN A 147 -16.04 -40.80 -19.09
CA GLN A 147 -16.94 -41.87 -19.55
C GLN A 147 -18.28 -41.27 -20.04
N SER A 148 -18.63 -41.54 -21.30
CA SER A 148 -20.04 -41.51 -21.72
C SER A 148 -20.72 -42.73 -21.12
N THR A 149 -21.34 -42.59 -19.94
CA THR A 149 -22.26 -43.60 -19.43
C THR A 149 -23.43 -43.75 -20.41
N GLY A 150 -23.44 -44.85 -21.17
CA GLY A 150 -24.50 -45.14 -22.12
C GLY A 150 -25.81 -45.50 -21.42
N GLY A 151 -26.89 -44.82 -21.82
CA GLY A 151 -28.28 -45.18 -21.55
C GLY A 151 -29.15 -44.62 -22.67
N SER A 152 -29.84 -45.49 -23.40
CA SER A 152 -30.74 -45.18 -24.51
C SER A 152 -31.92 -44.31 -24.04
N GLY A 153 -32.25 -43.27 -24.81
CA GLY A 153 -33.47 -42.48 -24.65
C GLY A 153 -33.19 -40.99 -24.70
N ASN A 154 -33.64 -40.34 -25.79
CA ASN A 154 -33.52 -38.92 -26.08
C ASN A 154 -32.10 -38.43 -26.40
N ARG A 155 -31.68 -38.69 -27.65
CA ARG A 155 -30.82 -37.77 -28.39
C ARG A 155 -31.55 -36.43 -28.49
N ALA A 156 -31.42 -35.59 -27.46
CA ALA A 156 -31.55 -34.16 -27.67
C ALA A 156 -30.54 -33.82 -28.78
N PRO A 157 -30.93 -33.09 -29.84
CA PRO A 157 -30.00 -32.69 -30.86
C PRO A 157 -29.01 -31.77 -30.16
N PHE A 158 -27.83 -32.30 -29.82
CA PHE A 158 -26.67 -31.49 -29.54
C PHE A 158 -26.53 -30.60 -30.76
N SER A 159 -26.92 -29.34 -30.62
CA SER A 159 -26.74 -28.40 -31.71
C SER A 159 -25.26 -28.43 -31.98
N THR A 160 -24.89 -28.96 -33.14
CA THR A 160 -23.73 -28.51 -33.89
C THR A 160 -23.97 -27.02 -34.09
N MET A 161 -23.73 -26.24 -33.03
CA MET A 161 -23.68 -24.81 -33.10
C MET A 161 -22.46 -24.55 -33.95
N THR A 162 -22.70 -24.47 -35.26
CA THR A 162 -21.80 -23.92 -36.24
C THR A 162 -21.24 -22.66 -35.59
N ARG A 163 -19.95 -22.73 -35.21
CA ARG A 163 -19.28 -21.65 -34.50
C ARG A 163 -19.19 -20.48 -35.46
N ALA A 164 -20.24 -19.67 -35.51
CA ALA A 164 -20.21 -18.40 -36.18
C ALA A 164 -19.08 -17.61 -35.52
N LYS A 165 -18.00 -17.35 -36.28
CA LYS A 165 -16.95 -16.41 -35.93
C LYS A 165 -17.59 -15.02 -35.90
N THR A 166 -18.32 -14.71 -34.83
CA THR A 166 -18.89 -13.38 -34.64
C THR A 166 -17.80 -12.49 -34.07
N PHE A 167 -16.91 -12.03 -34.94
CA PHE A 167 -16.06 -10.88 -34.66
C PHE A 167 -16.97 -9.65 -34.71
N ASN A 168 -17.30 -9.10 -33.55
CA ASN A 168 -18.01 -7.82 -33.47
C ASN A 168 -16.96 -6.71 -33.41
N PHE A 169 -17.04 -5.70 -34.26
CA PHE A 169 -16.16 -4.53 -34.24
C PHE A 169 -16.03 -3.93 -32.84
N ASN A 170 -17.15 -3.86 -32.10
CA ASN A 170 -17.17 -3.37 -30.72
C ASN A 170 -16.35 -4.21 -29.75
N SER A 171 -16.16 -5.50 -30.02
CA SER A 171 -15.32 -6.38 -29.20
C SER A 171 -13.82 -6.15 -29.48
N VAL A 172 -13.47 -5.90 -30.74
CA VAL A 172 -12.09 -5.57 -31.15
C VAL A 172 -11.71 -4.19 -30.64
N LEU A 173 -12.61 -3.21 -30.73
CA LEU A 173 -12.39 -1.87 -30.20
C LEU A 173 -12.15 -1.88 -28.68
N LYS A 174 -12.93 -2.68 -27.94
CA LYS A 174 -12.71 -2.86 -26.49
C LYS A 174 -11.38 -3.52 -26.18
N LEU A 175 -10.98 -4.52 -26.97
CA LEU A 175 -9.66 -5.15 -26.80
C LEU A 175 -8.54 -4.16 -27.09
N ASN A 176 -8.68 -3.33 -28.13
CA ASN A 176 -7.72 -2.28 -28.45
C ASN A 176 -7.62 -1.26 -27.29
N LYS A 177 -8.75 -0.77 -26.78
CA LYS A 177 -8.78 0.13 -25.62
C LYS A 177 -8.18 -0.49 -24.35
N LEU A 178 -8.34 -1.80 -24.15
CA LEU A 178 -7.72 -2.50 -23.03
C LEU A 178 -6.20 -2.61 -23.21
N LEU A 179 -5.71 -2.82 -24.43
CA LEU A 179 -4.27 -2.81 -24.73
C LEU A 179 -3.67 -1.41 -24.57
N GLU A 180 -4.39 -0.36 -24.97
CA GLU A 180 -4.00 1.03 -24.77
C GLU A 180 -3.87 1.34 -23.27
N TYR A 181 -4.90 1.00 -22.48
CA TYR A 181 -4.85 1.14 -21.01
C TYR A 181 -3.70 0.34 -20.37
N SER A 182 -3.42 -0.88 -20.85
CA SER A 182 -2.28 -1.66 -20.38
C SER A 182 -0.94 -1.01 -20.72
N SER A 183 -0.85 -0.30 -21.85
CA SER A 183 0.34 0.45 -22.25
C SER A 183 0.53 1.70 -21.39
N GLU A 184 -0.55 2.42 -21.09
CA GLU A 184 -0.55 3.57 -20.19
C GLU A 184 -0.09 3.16 -18.78
N LEU A 185 -0.66 2.10 -18.22
CA LEU A 185 -0.21 1.54 -16.94
C LEU A 185 1.28 1.17 -16.94
N HIS A 186 1.79 0.62 -18.04
CA HIS A 186 3.21 0.32 -18.15
C HIS A 186 4.07 1.59 -18.17
N SER A 187 3.60 2.65 -18.84
CA SER A 187 4.25 3.96 -18.81
C SER A 187 4.27 4.55 -17.40
N GLU A 188 3.13 4.52 -16.69
CA GLU A 188 3.03 4.98 -15.30
C GLU A 188 3.97 4.21 -14.37
N LEU A 189 4.07 2.88 -14.55
CA LEU A 189 5.02 2.06 -13.78
C LEU A 189 6.47 2.43 -14.08
N CYS A 190 6.81 2.76 -15.33
CA CYS A 190 8.14 3.24 -15.69
C CYS A 190 8.42 4.63 -15.08
N GLU A 191 7.45 5.55 -15.12
CA GLU A 191 7.56 6.87 -14.48
C GLU A 191 7.73 6.76 -12.97
N LEU A 192 6.97 5.86 -12.34
CA LEU A 192 7.08 5.57 -10.92
C LEU A 192 8.43 4.92 -10.59
N SER A 193 8.91 3.98 -11.41
CA SER A 193 10.24 3.40 -11.26
C SER A 193 11.33 4.46 -11.39
N ASN A 194 11.21 5.40 -12.33
CA ASN A 194 12.16 6.49 -12.50
C ASN A 194 12.10 7.49 -11.33
N SER A 195 10.92 7.72 -10.77
CA SER A 195 10.73 8.55 -9.58
C SER A 195 11.36 7.90 -8.34
N ILE A 196 11.21 6.59 -8.18
CA ILE A 196 11.90 5.84 -7.12
C ILE A 196 13.41 5.92 -7.32
N SER A 197 13.91 5.73 -8.54
CA SER A 197 15.34 5.84 -8.84
C SER A 197 15.89 7.25 -8.61
N SER A 198 15.09 8.31 -8.77
CA SER A 198 15.52 9.68 -8.48
C SER A 198 15.48 10.02 -6.98
N GLU A 199 14.58 9.40 -6.21
CA GLU A 199 14.51 9.52 -4.75
C GLU A 199 15.54 8.66 -4.01
N VAL A 200 16.08 7.62 -4.64
CA VAL A 200 17.17 6.80 -4.11
C VAL A 200 18.49 7.37 -4.64
N PRO A 201 19.21 8.23 -3.87
CA PRO A 201 20.48 8.75 -4.32
C PRO A 201 21.50 7.62 -4.50
N ASP A 202 22.09 7.52 -5.70
CA ASP A 202 23.17 6.59 -6.05
C ASP A 202 24.42 6.75 -5.16
N GLN A 203 24.58 7.91 -4.53
CA GLN A 203 25.62 8.17 -3.55
C GLN A 203 25.02 8.29 -2.16
N ARG A 204 25.10 7.18 -1.41
CA ARG A 204 25.18 7.27 0.06
C ARG A 204 26.52 7.92 0.40
N GLU A 205 26.60 9.24 0.38
CA GLU A 205 27.68 9.90 1.07
C GLU A 205 27.52 9.57 2.56
N CYS A 206 28.38 8.66 3.02
CA CYS A 206 28.39 8.10 4.36
C CYS A 206 28.93 9.14 5.37
N TYR A 207 28.41 10.37 5.32
CA TYR A 207 28.79 11.47 6.20
C TYR A 207 28.67 11.07 7.66
N SER A 208 27.68 10.24 8.00
CA SER A 208 27.47 9.76 9.38
C SER A 208 28.64 8.93 9.90
N LYS A 209 29.27 8.09 9.07
CA LYS A 209 30.40 7.25 9.52
C LYS A 209 31.64 8.09 9.80
N ASN A 210 31.95 9.05 8.93
CA ASN A 210 33.11 9.93 9.10
C ASN A 210 32.93 10.88 10.29
N LEU A 211 31.73 11.43 10.50
CA LEU A 211 31.39 12.22 11.68
C LEU A 211 31.55 11.42 12.98
N ILE A 212 31.15 10.15 13.00
CA ILE A 212 31.31 9.26 14.15
C ILE A 212 32.80 8.96 14.42
N ILE A 213 33.60 8.77 13.37
CA ILE A 213 35.05 8.54 13.49
C ILE A 213 35.75 9.78 14.06
N GLU A 214 35.41 10.98 13.59
CA GLU A 214 35.96 12.23 14.14
C GLU A 214 35.52 12.47 15.58
N ALA A 215 34.25 12.23 15.91
CA ALA A 215 33.74 12.35 17.28
C ALA A 215 34.45 11.39 18.23
N LYS A 216 34.70 10.15 17.78
CA LYS A 216 35.48 9.17 18.53
C LYS A 216 36.90 9.68 18.79
N LYS A 217 37.57 10.23 17.77
CA LYS A 217 38.94 10.74 17.88
C LYS A 217 39.03 11.92 18.86
N LYS A 218 38.10 12.88 18.78
CA LYS A 218 37.99 14.00 19.74
C LYS A 218 37.77 13.51 21.18
N LEU A 219 36.97 12.46 21.35
CA LEU A 219 36.73 11.87 22.67
C LEU A 219 38.00 11.20 23.23
N GLU A 220 38.76 10.47 22.39
CA GLU A 220 40.04 9.87 22.76
C GLU A 220 41.08 10.92 23.17
N ASP A 221 41.16 12.03 22.44
CA ASP A 221 42.04 13.16 22.78
C ASP A 221 41.65 13.82 24.10
N THR A 222 40.34 13.99 24.34
CA THR A 222 39.83 14.54 25.61
C THR A 222 40.14 13.62 26.79
N ILE A 223 40.04 12.30 26.59
CA ILE A 223 40.41 11.30 27.60
C ILE A 223 41.91 11.35 27.88
N ARG A 224 42.76 11.51 26.86
CA ARG A 224 44.21 11.68 27.04
C ARG A 224 44.52 12.92 27.87
N LEU A 225 43.97 14.08 27.50
CA LEU A 225 44.13 15.34 28.23
C LEU A 225 43.70 15.22 29.69
N ARG A 226 42.56 14.58 29.95
CA ARG A 226 42.10 14.35 31.33
C ARG A 226 43.01 13.41 32.11
N LYS A 227 43.55 12.36 31.48
CA LYS A 227 44.54 11.47 32.11
C LYS A 227 45.85 12.19 32.44
N GLU A 228 46.33 13.05 31.56
CA GLU A 228 47.50 13.89 31.79
C GLU A 228 47.23 14.90 32.92
N ARG A 229 46.05 15.52 32.94
CA ARG A 229 45.64 16.42 34.02
C ARG A 229 45.50 15.68 35.36
N ILE A 230 45.00 14.46 35.37
CA ILE A 230 44.96 13.61 36.57
C ILE A 230 46.38 13.31 37.05
N LYS A 231 47.32 12.98 36.15
CA LYS A 231 48.74 12.80 36.53
C LYS A 231 49.33 14.07 37.12
N TYR A 232 49.09 15.22 36.49
CA TYR A 232 49.52 16.52 36.98
C TYR A 232 48.94 16.85 38.36
N LEU A 233 47.64 16.57 38.56
CA LEU A 233 46.97 16.77 39.85
C LEU A 233 47.47 15.77 40.91
N GLN A 234 47.79 14.53 40.54
CA GLN A 234 48.41 13.56 41.45
C GLN A 234 49.79 14.03 41.91
N VAL A 235 50.59 14.59 41.00
CA VAL A 235 51.89 15.22 41.31
C VAL A 235 51.68 16.46 42.18
N ALA A 236 50.74 17.35 41.84
CA ALA A 236 50.43 18.56 42.62
C ALA A 236 49.77 18.28 44.00
N VAL A 237 49.18 17.10 44.19
CA VAL A 237 48.69 16.64 45.50
C VAL A 237 49.83 16.04 46.33
N HIS A 238 50.83 15.42 45.70
CA HIS A 238 52.03 14.89 46.39
C HIS A 238 53.05 15.99 46.70
N GLU A 239 53.20 16.97 45.83
CA GLU A 239 53.97 18.18 46.06
C GLU A 239 53.01 19.31 46.39
N LYS A 240 52.79 19.60 47.68
CA LYS A 240 52.04 20.77 48.13
C LYS A 240 52.69 22.05 47.60
N GLN A 241 52.27 22.48 46.42
CA GLN A 241 52.42 23.84 45.96
C GLN A 241 51.05 24.32 45.48
N THR A 242 50.50 25.26 46.24
CA THR A 242 49.35 26.06 45.86
C THR A 242 49.59 26.71 44.50
N PRO A 243 48.78 26.42 43.46
CA PRO A 243 48.85 27.21 42.24
C PRO A 243 48.11 28.54 42.43
N PRO A 244 48.52 29.60 41.72
CA PRO A 244 47.82 30.88 41.75
C PRO A 244 46.44 30.71 41.12
N ARG A 245 45.43 31.32 41.76
CA ARG A 245 44.05 31.35 41.28
C ARG A 245 43.97 32.29 40.08
N ASN A 246 43.96 31.73 38.86
CA ASN A 246 43.86 32.49 37.62
C ASN A 246 42.42 33.02 37.43
N LEU A 247 42.20 34.29 37.79
CA LEU A 247 40.95 35.05 37.56
C LEU A 247 40.57 35.21 36.07
N VAL A 248 41.45 34.83 35.13
CA VAL A 248 41.27 34.97 33.67
C VAL A 248 40.48 33.80 33.07
N GLU A 249 40.43 32.63 33.73
CA GLU A 249 39.63 31.50 33.24
C GLU A 249 38.13 31.67 33.57
N ASP A 250 37.80 32.27 34.71
CA ASP A 250 36.40 32.54 35.11
C ASP A 250 35.73 33.61 34.24
N SER A 251 36.49 34.61 33.72
CA SER A 251 35.95 35.61 32.80
C SER A 251 35.68 35.03 31.40
N LYS A 252 36.54 34.12 30.90
CA LYS A 252 36.33 33.45 29.61
C LYS A 252 35.10 32.53 29.60
N PHE A 253 34.85 31.80 30.71
CA PHE A 253 33.63 31.00 30.82
C PHE A 253 32.36 31.86 30.75
N ASN A 254 32.33 33.03 31.40
CA ASN A 254 31.19 33.95 31.33
C ASN A 254 31.02 34.60 29.95
N GLU A 255 32.10 34.87 29.22
CA GLU A 255 32.05 35.36 27.83
C GLU A 255 31.48 34.29 26.88
N ASP A 256 31.83 33.02 27.07
CA ASP A 256 31.28 31.90 26.29
C ASP A 256 29.78 31.65 26.59
N TYR A 257 29.34 31.87 27.82
CA TYR A 257 27.89 31.86 28.16
C TYR A 257 27.15 33.05 27.56
N GLY A 258 27.78 34.23 27.51
CA GLY A 258 27.21 35.43 26.89
C GLY A 258 27.05 35.31 25.38
N SER A 259 28.06 34.77 24.69
CA SER A 259 28.03 34.54 23.24
C SER A 259 27.01 33.47 22.85
N THR A 260 26.95 32.35 23.58
CA THR A 260 25.94 31.30 23.34
C THR A 260 24.51 31.79 23.61
N PHE A 261 24.29 32.64 24.62
CA PHE A 261 22.99 33.25 24.86
C PHE A 261 22.62 34.26 23.76
N PHE A 262 23.59 35.02 23.26
CA PHE A 262 23.39 35.94 22.13
C PHE A 262 23.02 35.17 20.85
N GLU A 263 23.75 34.11 20.51
CA GLU A 263 23.41 33.22 19.39
C GLU A 263 22.03 32.57 19.56
N TYR A 264 21.68 32.14 20.77
CA TYR A 264 20.34 31.63 21.06
C TYR A 264 19.25 32.70 20.89
N SER A 265 19.51 33.92 21.35
CA SER A 265 18.57 35.04 21.22
C SER A 265 18.38 35.44 19.76
N ASP A 266 19.46 35.48 18.98
CA ASP A 266 19.43 35.83 17.56
C ASP A 266 18.74 34.75 16.73
N THR A 267 19.06 33.47 16.95
CA THR A 267 18.34 32.34 16.33
C THR A 267 16.87 32.32 16.72
N LYS A 268 16.52 32.62 17.98
CA LYS A 268 15.13 32.75 18.43
C LYS A 268 14.41 33.92 17.75
N HIS A 269 15.07 35.07 17.58
CA HIS A 269 14.51 36.20 16.86
C HIS A 269 14.33 35.86 15.38
N HIS A 270 15.32 35.24 14.74
CA HIS A 270 15.25 34.81 13.35
C HIS A 270 14.08 33.83 13.13
N LEU A 271 13.89 32.86 14.03
CA LEU A 271 12.76 31.95 14.01
C LEU A 271 11.41 32.67 14.17
N LYS A 272 11.32 33.67 15.05
CA LYS A 272 10.11 34.49 15.18
C LYS A 272 9.79 35.24 13.88
N THR A 273 10.80 35.85 13.25
CA THR A 273 10.64 36.57 11.98
C THR A 273 10.21 35.63 10.86
N LEU A 274 10.80 34.44 10.77
CA LEU A 274 10.41 33.41 9.80
C LEU A 274 8.97 32.94 10.01
N LYS A 275 8.55 32.70 11.25
CA LYS A 275 7.18 32.33 11.59
C LYS A 275 6.19 33.43 11.18
N ALA A 276 6.51 34.69 11.47
CA ALA A 276 5.68 35.82 11.07
C ALA A 276 5.55 35.92 9.53
N ARG A 277 6.67 35.76 8.80
CA ARG A 277 6.66 35.77 7.33
C ARG A 277 5.81 34.63 6.75
N ARG A 278 5.92 33.42 7.30
CA ARG A 278 5.09 32.27 6.88
C ARG A 278 3.61 32.48 7.20
N MET A 279 3.30 33.08 8.34
CA MET A 279 1.92 33.41 8.71
C MET A 279 1.32 34.45 7.76
N GLN A 280 2.09 35.47 7.37
CA GLN A 280 1.69 36.43 6.35
C GLN A 280 1.47 35.78 4.98
N GLN A 281 2.36 34.87 4.57
CA GLN A 281 2.19 34.10 3.33
C GLN A 281 0.93 33.23 3.36
N LEU A 282 0.62 32.60 4.50
CA LEU A 282 -0.61 31.83 4.68
C LEU A 282 -1.85 32.72 4.58
N PHE A 283 -1.83 33.91 5.19
CA PHE A 283 -2.92 34.88 5.08
C PHE A 283 -3.12 35.33 3.64
N GLN A 284 -2.03 35.64 2.92
CA GLN A 284 -2.10 36.02 1.51
C GLN A 284 -2.66 34.88 0.65
N ALA A 285 -2.17 33.65 0.84
CA ALA A 285 -2.63 32.48 0.07
C ALA A 285 -4.12 32.16 0.32
N MET A 286 -4.62 32.45 1.52
CA MET A 286 -5.99 32.17 1.90
C MET A 286 -6.89 33.42 1.81
N GLN A 287 -6.40 34.55 1.33
CA GLN A 287 -7.15 35.81 1.22
C GLN A 287 -8.33 35.70 0.23
N GLU A 288 -8.17 34.88 -0.82
CA GLU A 288 -9.24 34.59 -1.80
C GLU A 288 -10.32 33.66 -1.24
N THR A 289 -10.00 32.94 -0.16
CA THR A 289 -10.98 32.13 0.56
C THR A 289 -11.78 33.06 1.46
N LYS A 290 -13.12 32.98 1.44
CA LYS A 290 -14.04 33.86 2.19
C LYS A 290 -13.88 33.82 3.74
N LEU A 291 -12.82 33.20 4.24
CA LEU A 291 -12.43 33.08 5.66
C LEU A 291 -12.12 34.43 6.32
N PHE A 292 -11.51 35.38 5.60
CA PHE A 292 -10.99 36.65 6.12
C PHE A 292 -11.92 37.85 5.85
N THR A 293 -13.24 37.64 5.94
CA THR A 293 -14.24 38.72 5.84
C THR A 293 -14.42 39.43 7.18
N SER A 294 -15.01 40.64 7.19
CA SER A 294 -15.30 41.39 8.44
C SER A 294 -16.22 40.64 9.41
N SER A 295 -16.98 39.65 8.92
CA SER A 295 -17.77 38.68 9.69
C SER A 295 -17.22 37.25 9.65
N GLY A 296 -15.99 37.08 9.15
CA GLY A 296 -15.33 35.81 8.85
C GLY A 296 -14.94 35.00 10.09
N LEU A 297 -14.39 33.82 9.82
CA LEU A 297 -13.96 32.87 10.87
C LEU A 297 -12.57 33.19 11.43
N VAL A 298 -11.77 33.95 10.66
CA VAL A 298 -10.44 34.43 11.06
C VAL A 298 -10.39 35.94 10.85
N ILE A 299 -10.29 36.70 11.94
CA ILE A 299 -10.19 38.15 11.90
C ILE A 299 -8.74 38.54 12.24
N PRO A 300 -7.94 39.01 11.27
CA PRO A 300 -6.60 39.53 11.55
C PRO A 300 -6.74 40.91 12.22
N ASP A 301 -6.07 41.12 13.34
CA ASP A 301 -6.03 42.40 14.03
C ASP A 301 -4.86 43.24 13.47
N SER A 302 -5.17 44.35 12.82
CA SER A 302 -4.23 45.09 11.97
C SER A 302 -3.21 45.93 12.74
N GLU A 303 -3.38 46.14 14.04
CA GLU A 303 -2.64 47.20 14.76
C GLU A 303 -1.47 46.73 15.62
N GLN A 304 -1.33 45.45 16.00
CA GLN A 304 -0.33 45.07 17.03
C GLN A 304 0.64 43.92 16.68
N SER A 305 0.33 42.99 15.77
CA SER A 305 1.27 41.99 15.21
C SER A 305 0.55 40.98 14.30
N ILE A 306 1.26 40.35 13.36
CA ILE A 306 0.76 39.25 12.51
C ILE A 306 0.25 38.04 13.34
N PHE A 307 0.69 37.92 14.61
CA PHE A 307 0.25 36.87 15.53
C PHE A 307 -1.12 37.16 16.19
N HIS A 308 -1.67 38.36 16.02
CA HIS A 308 -3.03 38.68 16.48
C HIS A 308 -4.06 38.29 15.42
N ALA A 309 -4.41 37.01 15.41
CA ALA A 309 -5.56 36.52 14.65
C ALA A 309 -6.62 36.01 15.62
N HIS A 310 -7.81 36.61 15.57
CA HIS A 310 -8.96 36.13 16.33
C HIS A 310 -9.62 34.98 15.58
N LEU A 311 -9.47 33.78 16.14
CA LEU A 311 -10.11 32.56 15.67
C LEU A 311 -11.51 32.43 16.30
N ARG A 312 -12.55 32.41 15.47
CA ARG A 312 -13.95 32.33 15.92
C ARG A 312 -14.37 30.88 16.13
N LYS A 313 -14.97 30.59 17.28
CA LYS A 313 -15.63 29.30 17.53
C LYS A 313 -16.84 29.14 16.62
N LEU A 314 -17.04 27.92 16.16
CA LEU A 314 -18.17 27.53 15.34
C LEU A 314 -19.36 27.18 16.22
N ASN A 315 -20.57 27.51 15.76
CA ASN A 315 -21.81 27.09 16.39
C ASN A 315 -22.49 26.06 15.49
N ALA A 316 -22.54 24.81 15.94
CA ALA A 316 -23.10 23.68 15.18
C ALA A 316 -24.57 23.93 14.78
N MET A 317 -25.36 24.56 15.64
CA MET A 317 -26.78 24.83 15.41
C MET A 317 -27.00 25.88 14.30
N SER A 318 -26.15 26.90 14.21
CA SER A 318 -26.25 27.88 13.12
C SER A 318 -25.79 27.30 11.79
N LEU A 319 -24.77 26.44 11.80
CA LEU A 319 -24.24 25.80 10.60
C LEU A 319 -25.19 24.73 10.04
N ALA A 320 -25.90 24.01 10.91
CA ALA A 320 -26.88 23.00 10.51
C ALA A 320 -28.14 23.59 9.86
N ARG A 321 -28.49 24.84 10.20
CA ARG A 321 -29.65 25.57 9.66
C ARG A 321 -29.35 26.32 8.36
N ASP A 322 -28.10 26.36 7.93
CA ASP A 322 -27.70 27.04 6.70
C ASP A 322 -28.25 26.31 5.47
N SER A 323 -28.91 27.05 4.58
CA SER A 323 -29.49 26.53 3.35
C SER A 323 -28.41 26.27 2.29
N ASN A 324 -27.28 26.98 2.34
CA ASN A 324 -26.22 26.88 1.35
C ASN A 324 -25.07 25.94 1.79
N ARG A 325 -25.42 24.68 2.04
CA ARG A 325 -24.52 23.65 2.60
C ARG A 325 -23.22 23.47 1.83
N ILE A 326 -23.24 23.57 0.50
CA ILE A 326 -22.03 23.41 -0.31
C ILE A 326 -21.02 24.51 0.03
N SER A 327 -21.47 25.75 0.14
CA SER A 327 -20.62 26.88 0.49
C SER A 327 -20.11 26.77 1.93
N THR A 328 -20.97 26.37 2.86
CA THR A 328 -20.63 26.18 4.28
C THR A 328 -19.60 25.07 4.46
N ASN A 329 -19.81 23.90 3.84
CA ASN A 329 -18.88 22.77 3.86
C ASN A 329 -17.53 23.15 3.26
N THR A 330 -17.54 23.91 2.15
CA THR A 330 -16.32 24.41 1.53
C THR A 330 -15.58 25.37 2.46
N LEU A 331 -16.29 26.30 3.12
CA LEU A 331 -15.71 27.22 4.10
C LEU A 331 -15.10 26.47 5.31
N LEU A 332 -15.80 25.46 5.83
CA LEU A 332 -15.32 24.62 6.93
C LEU A 332 -14.07 23.84 6.53
N GLY A 333 -14.02 23.31 5.31
CA GLY A 333 -12.85 22.66 4.74
C GLY A 333 -11.63 23.60 4.68
N HIS A 334 -11.83 24.83 4.17
CA HIS A 334 -10.76 25.83 4.16
C HIS A 334 -10.33 26.22 5.58
N TYR A 335 -11.25 26.32 6.54
CA TYR A 335 -10.91 26.65 7.92
C TYR A 335 -10.09 25.54 8.60
N LEU A 336 -10.46 24.28 8.34
CA LEU A 336 -9.70 23.12 8.79
C LEU A 336 -8.29 23.10 8.18
N LEU A 337 -8.18 23.34 6.88
CA LEU A 337 -6.88 23.43 6.20
C LEU A 337 -6.00 24.54 6.80
N PHE A 338 -6.60 25.70 7.04
CA PHE A 338 -5.92 26.83 7.65
C PHE A 338 -5.35 26.47 9.04
N LEU A 339 -6.17 25.87 9.91
CA LEU A 339 -5.72 25.46 11.25
C LEU A 339 -4.67 24.35 11.20
N HIS A 340 -4.82 23.39 10.29
CA HIS A 340 -3.85 22.31 10.12
C HIS A 340 -2.47 22.82 9.71
N ILE A 341 -2.41 23.72 8.72
CA ILE A 341 -1.14 24.34 8.28
C ILE A 341 -0.56 25.21 9.40
N LEU A 342 -1.40 26.00 10.06
CA LEU A 342 -1.00 26.89 11.14
C LEU A 342 -0.39 26.10 12.31
N SER A 343 -1.06 25.04 12.76
CA SER A 343 -0.59 24.23 13.88
C SER A 343 0.64 23.39 13.52
N GLU A 344 0.65 22.71 12.37
CA GLU A 344 1.70 21.73 12.05
C GLU A 344 2.95 22.35 11.41
N LYS A 345 2.77 23.30 10.49
CA LYS A 345 3.89 23.82 9.66
C LYS A 345 4.46 25.15 10.14
N ILE A 346 3.68 25.94 10.90
CA ILE A 346 4.09 27.28 11.35
C ILE A 346 4.38 27.30 12.86
N LEU A 347 3.39 26.92 13.68
CA LEU A 347 3.47 27.04 15.12
C LEU A 347 4.09 25.81 15.79
N PHE A 348 4.04 24.64 15.13
CA PHE A 348 4.47 23.34 15.65
C PHE A 348 3.75 22.94 16.95
N VAL A 349 2.43 23.15 16.99
CA VAL A 349 1.55 22.83 18.11
C VAL A 349 0.86 21.49 17.84
N ARG A 350 0.91 20.57 18.80
CA ARG A 350 0.19 19.29 18.72
C ARG A 350 -1.27 19.51 19.10
N LEU A 351 -2.16 19.32 18.12
CA LEU A 351 -3.61 19.37 18.30
C LEU A 351 -4.13 18.12 19.04
N PRO A 352 -5.18 18.23 19.89
CA PRO A 352 -5.79 17.10 20.58
C PRO A 352 -6.50 16.15 19.60
N HIS A 353 -6.95 16.64 18.45
CA HIS A 353 -7.59 15.83 17.42
C HIS A 353 -6.88 15.93 16.07
N ARG A 354 -6.96 14.85 15.29
CA ARG A 354 -6.33 14.77 13.98
C ARG A 354 -7.25 15.40 12.94
N LEU A 355 -6.80 16.51 12.34
CA LEU A 355 -7.49 17.18 11.25
C LEU A 355 -7.10 16.54 9.90
N SER A 356 -8.10 16.13 9.12
CA SER A 356 -7.89 15.54 7.79
C SER A 356 -8.66 16.31 6.72
N TYR A 357 -7.91 16.98 5.85
CA TYR A 357 -8.47 17.81 4.80
C TYR A 357 -8.81 17.01 3.54
N TYR A 358 -10.06 17.12 3.11
CA TYR A 358 -10.57 16.52 1.86
C TYR A 358 -11.43 17.55 1.08
N GLY A 359 -11.10 18.84 1.17
CA GLY A 359 -11.92 19.90 0.58
C GLY A 359 -13.25 20.07 1.32
N SER A 360 -14.36 20.06 0.59
CA SER A 360 -15.72 20.22 1.17
C SER A 360 -16.19 19.01 1.97
N THR A 361 -15.49 17.86 1.93
CA THR A 361 -15.82 16.67 2.72
C THR A 361 -14.76 16.35 3.77
N SER A 362 -14.24 17.39 4.44
CA SER A 362 -13.19 17.25 5.45
C SER A 362 -13.69 16.52 6.72
N VAL A 363 -12.77 15.86 7.43
CA VAL A 363 -13.09 14.90 8.50
C VAL A 363 -12.15 15.07 9.70
N ILE A 364 -12.66 14.81 10.91
CA ILE A 364 -11.91 14.82 12.16
C ILE A 364 -11.67 13.39 12.64
N ASN A 365 -10.45 13.11 13.08
CA ASN A 365 -9.99 11.79 13.51
C ASN A 365 -10.21 10.68 12.47
N ASN A 366 -10.29 11.02 11.18
CA ASN A 366 -10.66 10.14 10.07
C ASN A 366 -12.01 9.40 10.26
N ARG A 367 -12.89 9.91 11.12
CA ARG A 367 -14.17 9.25 11.46
C ARG A 367 -15.36 10.19 11.47
N LEU A 368 -15.20 11.40 11.99
CA LEU A 368 -16.31 12.34 12.22
C LEU A 368 -16.38 13.38 11.10
N PRO A 369 -17.48 13.45 10.31
CA PRO A 369 -17.59 14.34 9.17
C PRO A 369 -17.74 15.80 9.63
N LEU A 370 -16.89 16.70 9.12
CA LEU A 370 -17.03 18.15 9.30
C LEU A 370 -17.77 18.77 8.09
N TYR A 371 -18.81 18.08 7.62
CA TYR A 371 -19.66 18.53 6.52
C TYR A 371 -21.07 17.99 6.70
N LEU A 372 -22.05 18.61 6.04
CA LEU A 372 -23.43 18.12 5.98
C LEU A 372 -23.82 17.78 4.54
N THR A 373 -24.42 16.61 4.31
CA THR A 373 -24.98 16.22 3.00
C THR A 373 -26.32 16.94 2.75
N SER A 374 -26.83 16.91 1.51
CA SER A 374 -28.12 17.52 1.16
C SER A 374 -29.31 16.86 1.89
N SER A 375 -29.19 15.58 2.25
CA SER A 375 -30.18 14.82 3.02
C SER A 375 -29.47 14.02 4.12
N PRO A 376 -29.11 14.66 5.25
CA PRO A 376 -28.37 14.01 6.32
C PRO A 376 -29.31 13.11 7.13
N THR A 377 -28.82 11.94 7.52
CA THR A 377 -29.48 11.11 8.53
C THR A 377 -29.33 11.76 9.91
N GLN A 378 -30.22 11.44 10.87
CA GLN A 378 -30.09 11.95 12.24
C GLN A 378 -28.73 11.63 12.87
N GLN A 379 -28.20 10.44 12.58
CA GLN A 379 -26.86 10.03 13.00
C GLN A 379 -25.77 10.93 12.41
N HIS A 380 -25.86 11.28 11.11
CA HIS A 380 -24.90 12.16 10.46
C HIS A 380 -24.93 13.59 11.02
N VAL A 381 -26.10 14.08 11.45
CA VAL A 381 -26.22 15.39 12.13
C VAL A 381 -25.56 15.35 13.50
N ALA A 382 -25.81 14.31 14.29
CA ALA A 382 -25.17 14.14 15.60
C ALA A 382 -23.64 13.99 15.50
N ASP A 383 -23.16 13.25 14.49
CA ASP A 383 -21.72 13.09 14.24
C ASP A 383 -21.08 14.40 13.76
N PHE A 384 -21.81 15.22 12.99
CA PHE A 384 -21.37 16.57 12.60
C PHE A 384 -21.29 17.53 13.80
N GLU A 385 -22.31 17.54 14.67
CA GLU A 385 -22.29 18.36 15.89
C GLU A 385 -21.09 18.00 16.77
N ARG A 386 -20.86 16.70 16.97
CA ARG A 386 -19.69 16.20 17.68
C ARG A 386 -18.38 16.57 16.99
N ALA A 387 -18.33 16.53 15.65
CA ALA A 387 -17.16 16.98 14.90
C ALA A 387 -16.87 18.46 15.17
N VAL A 388 -17.89 19.32 15.12
CA VAL A 388 -17.76 20.76 15.39
C VAL A 388 -17.26 21.03 16.82
N ASP A 389 -17.75 20.29 17.81
CA ASP A 389 -17.30 20.43 19.19
C ASP A 389 -15.82 20.07 19.37
N LEU A 390 -15.38 18.96 18.77
CA LEU A 390 -13.97 18.56 18.79
C LEU A 390 -13.10 19.58 18.05
N PHE A 391 -13.56 20.08 16.90
CA PHE A 391 -12.85 21.10 16.14
C PHE A 391 -12.71 22.41 16.93
N ASN A 392 -13.73 22.77 17.71
CA ASN A 392 -13.68 23.93 18.59
C ASN A 392 -12.62 23.77 19.70
N LEU A 393 -12.33 22.55 20.16
CA LEU A 393 -11.22 22.30 21.09
C LEU A 393 -9.86 22.56 20.42
N ASP A 394 -9.70 22.12 19.18
CA ASP A 394 -8.48 22.40 18.39
C ASP A 394 -8.30 23.91 18.18
N ILE A 395 -9.38 24.62 17.81
CA ILE A 395 -9.40 26.10 17.70
C ILE A 395 -8.97 26.76 19.00
N MET A 396 -9.51 26.31 20.14
CA MET A 396 -9.17 26.86 21.45
C MET A 396 -7.70 26.67 21.79
N GLN A 397 -7.13 25.51 21.50
CA GLN A 397 -5.72 25.25 21.81
C GLN A 397 -4.79 26.13 20.96
N VAL A 398 -5.08 26.28 19.66
CA VAL A 398 -4.32 27.20 18.80
C VAL A 398 -4.46 28.63 19.29
N ARG A 399 -5.67 29.04 19.68
CA ARG A 399 -5.91 30.37 20.25
C ARG A 399 -5.12 30.61 21.53
N GLN A 400 -5.13 29.67 22.49
CA GLN A 400 -4.33 29.77 23.72
C GLN A 400 -2.84 29.89 23.42
N PHE A 401 -2.35 29.19 22.40
CA PHE A 401 -0.96 29.28 21.98
C PHE A 401 -0.63 30.65 21.40
N LEU A 402 -1.50 31.19 20.53
CA LEU A 402 -1.34 32.55 20.00
C LEU A 402 -1.38 33.62 21.11
N GLU A 403 -2.26 33.47 22.10
CA GLU A 403 -2.35 34.38 23.26
C GLU A 403 -1.10 34.32 24.15
N ARG A 404 -0.42 33.17 24.26
CA ARG A 404 0.84 33.04 25.02
C ARG A 404 2.05 33.65 24.29
N HIS A 405 1.94 33.83 22.98
CA HIS A 405 2.97 34.42 22.14
C HIS A 405 2.70 35.89 21.78
N ARG A 406 1.60 36.46 22.30
CA ARG A 406 1.44 37.89 22.55
C ARG A 406 2.45 38.35 23.60
#